data_AF-A0A180FC93-F1
#
_entry.id   AF-A0A180FC93-F1
#
_cell.length_a   1.000
_cell.length_b   1.000
_cell.length_c   1.000
_cell.angle_alpha   90.00
_cell.angle_beta   90.00
_cell.angle_gamma   90.00
#
_symmetry.space_group_name_H-M   'P 1'
#
loop_
_entity.id
_entity.type
_entity.pdbx_description
1 polymer ?
#
loop_
_entity_poly.entity_id
_entity_poly.type
_entity_poly.pdbx_seq_one_letter_code
_entity_poly.pdbx_strand_id
1 'polypeptide(L)'
;MNHYKDENHKIVSEKIKSIKEIRWIVSYDNVAEIKELYSDCEKKEYSFKHTVYSARIGQEILFFSSNLKKIKLEEDWNPLNFKIKRKKTETVIEYKV
;
A
#
# COMPACT_ATOMS: atom_id res chain seq x y z
N MET A 1 -22.97 -7.70 17.34
CA MET A 1 -22.19 -6.48 17.06
C MET A 1 -20.72 -6.85 17.20
N ASN A 2 -20.03 -7.18 16.11
CA ASN A 2 -18.61 -7.54 16.17
C ASN A 2 -17.81 -6.25 16.35
N HIS A 3 -17.58 -5.84 17.60
CA HIS A 3 -16.60 -4.79 17.90
C HIS A 3 -15.22 -5.38 17.57
N TYR A 4 -14.69 -5.02 16.41
CA TYR A 4 -13.29 -5.26 16.07
C TYR A 4 -12.47 -4.36 16.99
N LYS A 5 -12.16 -4.86 18.19
CA LYS A 5 -11.43 -4.14 19.24
C LYS A 5 -9.96 -3.95 18.82
N ASP A 6 -9.32 -2.88 19.29
CA ASP A 6 -7.86 -2.63 19.26
C ASP A 6 -7.02 -3.90 19.41
N GLU A 7 -7.42 -4.78 20.34
CA GLU A 7 -6.72 -6.03 20.63
C GLU A 7 -6.57 -6.92 19.38
N ASN A 8 -7.56 -6.92 18.49
CA ASN A 8 -7.50 -7.66 17.23
C ASN A 8 -6.49 -7.03 16.25
N HIS A 9 -6.40 -5.70 16.20
CA HIS A 9 -5.40 -5.02 15.36
C HIS A 9 -3.99 -5.36 15.81
N LYS A 10 -3.74 -5.42 17.12
CA LYS A 10 -2.46 -5.86 17.67
C LYS A 10 -2.12 -7.30 17.26
N ILE A 11 -3.02 -8.25 17.48
CA ILE A 11 -2.80 -9.67 17.14
C ILE A 11 -2.53 -9.85 15.64
N VAL A 12 -3.28 -9.16 14.78
CA VAL A 12 -3.06 -9.19 13.33
C VAL A 12 -1.69 -8.60 12.99
N SER A 13 -1.32 -7.47 13.60
CA SER A 13 -0.02 -6.86 13.36
C SER A 13 1.15 -7.77 13.75
N GLU A 14 1.05 -8.48 14.87
CA GLU A 14 2.08 -9.41 15.32
C GLU A 14 2.18 -10.62 14.39
N LYS A 15 1.04 -11.18 13.95
CA LYS A 15 1.03 -12.27 12.97
C LYS A 15 1.65 -11.84 11.65
N ILE A 16 1.29 -10.67 11.13
CA ILE A 16 1.84 -10.15 9.87
C ILE A 16 3.35 -9.91 10.00
N LYS A 17 3.80 -9.30 11.09
CA LYS A 17 5.24 -9.08 11.36
C LYS A 17 6.03 -10.38 11.55
N SER A 18 5.39 -11.43 12.07
CA SER A 18 6.00 -12.76 12.22
C SER A 18 6.30 -13.43 10.87
N ILE A 19 5.58 -13.06 9.81
CA ILE A 19 5.80 -13.57 8.46
C ILE A 19 7.10 -12.96 7.91
N LYS A 20 8.18 -13.75 7.96
CA LYS A 20 9.51 -13.34 7.44
C LYS A 20 9.78 -13.78 6.00
N GLU A 21 9.19 -14.91 5.59
CA GLU A 21 9.47 -15.54 4.29
C GLU A 21 8.64 -14.98 3.14
N ILE A 22 7.54 -14.27 3.44
CA ILE A 22 6.64 -13.70 2.44
C ILE A 22 6.75 -12.18 2.47
N ARG A 23 6.86 -11.57 1.29
CA ARG A 23 6.77 -10.12 1.11
C ARG A 23 5.31 -9.70 1.19
N TRP A 24 4.96 -8.90 2.18
CA TRP A 24 3.59 -8.42 2.39
C TRP A 24 3.50 -6.90 2.32
N ILE A 25 2.31 -6.44 1.96
CA ILE A 25 1.88 -5.05 1.96
C ILE A 25 0.51 -5.03 2.62
N VAL A 26 0.29 -4.13 3.57
CA VAL A 26 -1.00 -3.95 4.24
C VAL A 26 -1.43 -2.50 4.13
N SER A 27 -2.70 -2.27 3.76
CA SER A 27 -3.32 -0.94 3.75
C SER A 27 -4.25 -0.80 4.95
N TYR A 28 -4.14 0.33 5.63
CA TYR A 28 -5.04 0.73 6.71
C TYR A 28 -5.45 2.19 6.57
N ASP A 29 -6.50 2.59 7.28
CA ASP A 29 -6.79 3.99 7.55
C ASP A 29 -5.64 4.64 8.35
N ASN A 30 -5.39 5.93 8.08
CA ASN A 30 -4.33 6.69 8.72
C ASN A 30 -4.74 7.14 10.14
N VAL A 31 -4.79 6.19 11.08
CA VAL A 31 -5.07 6.45 12.50
C VAL A 31 -3.82 6.25 13.36
N ALA A 32 -3.77 6.94 14.50
CA ALA A 32 -2.62 6.91 15.41
C ALA A 32 -2.33 5.50 15.95
N GLU A 33 -3.36 4.74 16.31
CA GLU A 33 -3.25 3.37 16.83
C GLU A 33 -2.50 2.45 15.87
N ILE A 34 -2.91 2.43 14.60
CA ILE A 34 -2.25 1.62 13.57
C ILE A 34 -0.82 2.09 13.32
N LYS A 35 -0.59 3.42 13.32
CA LYS A 35 0.75 4.00 13.19
C LYS A 35 1.68 3.56 14.31
N GLU A 36 1.19 3.43 15.53
CA GLU A 36 1.95 2.92 16.67
C GLU A 36 2.23 1.42 16.53
N LEU A 37 1.21 0.63 16.17
CA LEU A 37 1.35 -0.82 15.97
C LEU A 37 2.43 -1.16 14.93
N TYR A 38 2.54 -0.38 13.85
CA TYR A 38 3.52 -0.61 12.78
C TYR A 38 4.62 0.46 12.74
N SER A 39 4.91 1.10 13.88
CA SER A 39 5.93 2.16 13.99
C SER A 39 7.33 1.75 13.54
N ASP A 40 7.69 0.50 13.79
CA ASP A 40 8.97 -0.13 13.40
C ASP A 40 8.98 -0.59 11.92
N CYS A 41 7.82 -0.61 11.27
CA CYS A 41 7.70 -1.01 9.88
C CYS A 41 7.81 0.20 8.96
N GLU A 42 8.25 -0.08 7.75
CA GLU A 42 8.26 0.92 6.71
C GLU A 42 6.83 1.25 6.27
N LYS A 43 6.56 2.54 6.06
CA LYS A 43 5.22 3.02 5.74
C LYS A 43 5.21 4.06 4.62
N LYS A 44 4.09 4.15 3.91
CA LYS A 44 3.79 5.18 2.91
C LYS A 44 2.39 5.71 3.12
N GLU A 45 2.29 6.98 3.49
CA GLU A 45 1.02 7.69 3.61
C GLU A 45 0.59 8.19 2.24
N TYR A 46 -0.68 8.04 1.92
CA TYR A 46 -1.28 8.55 0.69
C TYR A 46 -2.68 9.07 0.99
N SER A 47 -3.17 9.97 0.13
CA SER A 47 -4.51 10.52 0.27
C SER A 47 -5.30 10.24 -1.00
N PHE A 48 -6.44 9.59 -0.85
CA PHE A 48 -7.41 9.42 -1.92
C PHE A 48 -8.42 10.55 -1.86
N LYS A 49 -8.52 11.31 -2.96
CA LYS A 49 -9.60 12.29 -3.14
C LYS A 49 -10.82 11.55 -3.67
N HIS A 50 -11.73 11.15 -2.80
CA HIS A 50 -13.03 10.65 -3.25
C HIS A 50 -13.93 11.83 -3.64
N THR A 51 -14.18 12.01 -4.94
CA THR A 51 -14.98 13.12 -5.51
C THR A 51 -16.47 12.76 -5.75
N VAL A 52 -17.00 11.72 -5.10
CA VAL A 52 -18.33 11.18 -5.49
C VAL A 52 -19.51 12.02 -4.95
N TYR A 53 -19.34 12.83 -3.90
CA TYR A 53 -20.45 13.69 -3.41
C TYR A 53 -20.02 14.79 -2.43
N SER A 54 -18.94 14.57 -1.68
CA SER A 54 -18.30 15.57 -0.84
C SER A 54 -16.81 15.26 -0.81
N ALA A 55 -15.95 16.24 -1.08
CA ALA A 55 -14.50 16.05 -1.10
C ALA A 55 -14.00 15.74 0.32
N ARG A 56 -14.15 14.49 0.74
CA ARG A 56 -13.52 13.96 1.94
C ARG A 56 -12.20 13.35 1.51
N ILE A 57 -11.13 13.87 2.08
CA ILE A 57 -9.79 13.34 1.88
C ILE A 57 -9.68 12.14 2.82
N GLY A 58 -9.79 10.92 2.26
CA GLY A 58 -9.44 9.71 3.00
C GLY A 58 -7.92 9.66 3.09
N GLN A 59 -7.39 9.71 4.32
CA GLN A 59 -5.96 9.52 4.56
C GLN A 59 -5.73 8.04 4.83
N GLU A 60 -4.90 7.42 4.02
CA GLU A 60 -4.58 6.01 4.11
C GLU A 60 -3.08 5.83 4.31
N ILE A 61 -2.69 4.68 4.86
CA ILE A 61 -1.31 4.33 5.11
C ILE A 61 -1.04 2.89 4.70
N LEU A 62 0.00 2.69 3.90
CA LEU A 62 0.53 1.37 3.57
C LEU A 62 1.70 1.04 4.48
N PHE A 63 1.78 -0.20 4.94
CA PHE A 63 2.96 -0.76 5.59
C PHE A 63 3.56 -1.88 4.76
N PHE A 64 4.88 -1.99 4.79
CA PHE A 64 5.64 -2.93 3.98
C PHE A 64 6.48 -3.84 4.86
N SER A 65 6.60 -5.11 4.44
CA SER A 65 7.57 -6.04 5.04
C SER A 65 9.00 -5.55 4.80
N SER A 66 9.89 -5.72 5.77
CA SER A 66 11.31 -5.31 5.66
C SER A 66 12.07 -5.99 4.51
N ASN A 67 11.57 -7.14 4.03
CA ASN A 67 12.12 -7.87 2.88
C ASN A 67 11.56 -7.41 1.52
N LEU A 68 10.74 -6.34 1.49
CA LEU A 68 10.23 -5.79 0.24
C LEU A 68 11.35 -5.01 -0.46
N LYS A 69 11.81 -5.53 -1.61
CA LYS A 69 12.82 -4.85 -2.42
C LYS A 69 12.20 -3.59 -3.01
N LYS A 70 12.59 -2.43 -2.49
CA LYS A 70 12.28 -1.16 -3.13
C LYS A 70 13.00 -1.07 -4.45
N ILE A 71 12.24 -0.73 -5.48
CA ILE A 71 12.82 -0.22 -6.71
C ILE A 71 13.13 1.25 -6.43
N LYS A 72 14.36 1.70 -6.68
CA LYS A 72 14.65 3.13 -6.79
C LYS A 72 13.94 3.60 -8.04
N LEU A 73 12.70 4.05 -7.87
CA LEU A 73 11.99 4.76 -8.91
C LEU A 73 12.69 6.10 -9.07
N GLU A 74 13.11 6.40 -10.29
CA GLU A 74 13.61 7.73 -10.65
C GLU A 74 12.51 8.75 -10.32
N GLU A 75 12.87 9.96 -9.89
CA GLU A 75 11.90 10.96 -9.38
C GLU A 75 10.78 11.27 -10.39
N ASP A 76 11.04 11.10 -11.69
CA ASP A 76 10.09 11.31 -12.79
C ASP A 76 9.34 10.05 -13.26
N TRP A 77 9.46 8.92 -12.55
CA TRP A 77 8.77 7.69 -12.96
C TRP A 77 7.26 7.81 -12.73
N ASN A 78 6.51 7.94 -13.83
CA ASN A 78 5.05 7.98 -13.81
C ASN A 78 4.46 6.62 -14.27
N PRO A 79 3.79 5.87 -13.40
CA PRO A 79 3.18 4.58 -13.75
C PRO A 79 2.08 4.68 -14.80
N LEU A 80 1.52 5.88 -15.02
CA LEU A 80 0.50 6.13 -16.03
C LEU A 80 1.09 6.41 -17.41
N ASN A 81 2.40 6.63 -17.51
CA ASN A 81 3.10 6.86 -18.78
C ASN A 81 3.46 5.53 -19.47
N PHE A 82 2.48 4.64 -19.63
CA PHE A 82 2.65 3.40 -20.39
C PHE A 82 1.97 3.47 -21.77
N LYS A 83 2.51 2.73 -22.74
CA LYS A 83 1.88 2.51 -24.03
C LYS A 83 1.54 1.02 -24.16
N ILE A 84 0.30 0.73 -24.53
CA ILE A 84 -0.12 -0.64 -24.85
C ILE A 84 0.20 -0.90 -26.32
N LYS A 85 0.99 -1.95 -26.59
CA LYS A 85 1.17 -2.50 -27.95
C LYS A 85 0.44 -3.84 -28.03
N ARG A 86 -0.60 -3.91 -28.85
CA ARG A 86 -1.32 -5.16 -29.15
C ARG A 86 -0.71 -5.81 -30.38
N LYS A 87 -0.22 -7.04 -30.25
CA LYS A 87 0.14 -7.94 -31.37
C LYS A 87 -0.93 -9.04 -31.48
N LYS A 88 -0.99 -9.71 -32.63
CA LYS A 88 -1.96 -10.79 -32.92
C LYS A 88 -1.96 -11.93 -31.88
N THR A 89 -0.86 -12.11 -31.14
CA THR A 89 -0.69 -13.19 -30.16
C THR A 89 -0.56 -12.69 -28.71
N GLU A 90 -0.15 -11.44 -28.48
CA GLU A 90 0.19 -10.94 -27.14
C GLU A 90 -0.05 -9.43 -26.99
N THR A 91 -0.39 -9.00 -25.78
CA THR A 91 -0.48 -7.58 -25.41
C THR A 91 0.72 -7.23 -24.54
N VAL A 92 1.54 -6.27 -24.99
CA VAL A 92 2.74 -5.82 -24.28
C VAL A 92 2.51 -4.42 -23.70
N ILE A 93 2.79 -4.25 -22.42
CA ILE A 93 2.78 -2.95 -21.73
C ILE A 93 4.23 -2.43 -21.72
N GLU A 94 4.46 -1.30 -22.37
CA GLU A 94 5.79 -0.66 -22.44
C GLU A 94 5.74 0.65 -21.67
N TYR A 95 6.50 0.75 -20.57
CA TYR A 95 6.65 1.98 -19.80
C TYR A 95 7.63 2.89 -20.53
N LYS A 96 7.28 4.18 -20.67
CA LYS A 96 8.23 5.18 -21.17
C LYS A 96 9.15 5.57 -20.02
N VAL A 97 10.45 5.39 -20.22
CA VAL A 97 11.52 5.95 -19.37
C VAL A 97 11.68 7.42 -19.73
#